data_AF-A0A672KBC5-F1
#
_entry.id   AF-A0A672KBC5-F1
#
_cell.length_a   1.000
_cell.length_b   1.000
_cell.length_c   1.000
_cell.angle_alpha   90.00
_cell.angle_beta   90.00
_cell.angle_gamma   90.00
#
_symmetry.space_group_name_H-M   'P 1'
#
loop_
_entity.id
_entity.type
_entity.pdbx_description
1 polymer ?
#
loop_
_entity_poly.entity_id
_entity_poly.type
_entity_poly.pdbx_seq_one_letter_code
_entity_poly.pdbx_strand_id
1 'polypeptide(L)' 'MLSLGPTEPWSVREKLCLASSVMRSGDQNWVSVSRAIKPFSEPGRPPDWFSQKHCASQYSELLETTEAPK' A
#
# COMPACT_ATOMS: atom_id res chain seq x y z
N MET A 1 21.49 7.79 11.92
CA MET A 1 20.52 6.72 12.14
C MET A 1 19.14 7.36 12.18
N LEU A 2 18.35 7.25 11.10
CA LEU A 2 16.96 7.71 11.16
C LEU A 2 16.15 6.60 11.83
N SER A 3 15.81 6.84 13.08
CA SER A 3 14.85 6.04 13.85
C SER A 3 13.53 6.06 13.07
N LEU A 4 13.20 4.94 12.43
CA LEU A 4 11.84 4.68 11.97
C LEU A 4 11.04 4.41 13.25
N GLY A 5 10.44 5.47 13.81
CA GLY A 5 9.32 5.30 14.73
C GLY A 5 8.25 4.42 14.07
N PRO A 6 7.32 3.83 14.85
CA PRO A 6 6.32 2.92 14.30
C PRO A 6 5.62 3.61 13.12
N THR A 7 5.88 3.11 11.92
CA THR A 7 5.29 3.63 10.68
C THR A 7 3.79 3.57 10.87
N GLU A 8 3.11 4.72 10.83
CA GLU A 8 1.66 4.76 11.01
C GLU A 8 1.01 3.72 10.10
N PRO A 9 0.12 2.84 10.60
CA PRO A 9 -0.42 1.78 9.78
C PRO A 9 -1.21 2.37 8.60
N TRP A 10 -1.21 1.65 7.47
CA TRP A 10 -2.10 1.94 6.36
C TRP A 10 -3.55 1.83 6.83
N SER A 11 -4.36 2.85 6.52
CA SER A 11 -5.78 2.81 6.83
C SER A 11 -6.48 1.73 6.00
N VAL A 12 -7.67 1.32 6.46
CA VAL A 12 -8.51 0.37 5.71
C VAL A 12 -8.81 0.90 4.30
N ARG A 13 -9.06 2.21 4.17
CA ARG A 13 -9.30 2.85 2.88
C ARG A 13 -8.11 2.69 1.95
N GLU A 14 -6.90 2.97 2.44
CA GLU A 14 -5.68 2.84 1.64
C GLU A 14 -5.42 1.38 1.24
N LYS A 15 -5.60 0.44 2.17
CA LYS A 15 -5.50 -1.01 1.90
C LYS A 15 -6.47 -1.47 0.82
N LEU A 16 -7.73 -1.03 0.89
CA LEU A 16 -8.75 -1.35 -0.12
C LEU A 16 -8.43 -0.72 -1.48
N CYS A 17 -8.01 0.54 -1.51
CA CYS A 17 -7.59 1.21 -2.73
C CYS A 17 -6.36 0.53 -3.37
N LEU A 18 -5.42 0.04 -2.56
CA LEU A 18 -4.27 -0.73 -3.02
C LEU A 18 -4.72 -2.03 -3.69
N ALA A 19 -5.51 -2.85 -2.99
CA ALA A 19 -6.01 -4.12 -3.51
C ALA A 19 -6.81 -3.92 -4.81
N SER A 20 -7.69 -2.91 -4.85
CA SER A 20 -8.45 -2.57 -6.06
C SER A 20 -7.55 -2.13 -7.23
N SER A 21 -6.51 -1.34 -6.95
CA SER A 21 -5.55 -0.91 -7.96
C SER A 21 -4.73 -2.07 -8.52
N VAL A 22 -4.29 -2.99 -7.65
CA VAL A 22 -3.58 -4.22 -8.06
C VAL A 22 -4.49 -5.13 -8.87
N MET A 23 -5.75 -5.32 -8.47
CA MET A 23 -6.74 -6.09 -9.23
C MET A 23 -6.93 -5.55 -10.66
N ARG A 24 -6.87 -4.23 -10.86
CA ARG A 24 -7.04 -3.60 -12.18
C ARG A 24 -5.80 -3.66 -13.07
N SER A 25 -4.61 -3.57 -12.49
CA SER A 25 -3.36 -3.33 -13.23
C SER A 25 -2.30 -4.42 -13.08
N GLY A 26 -2.53 -5.41 -12.21
CA GLY A 26 -1.59 -6.46 -11.85
C GLY A 26 -0.54 -6.01 -10.83
N ASP A 27 -0.02 -6.99 -10.10
CA ASP A 27 1.05 -6.88 -9.10
C ASP A 27 2.46 -6.85 -9.73
N GLN A 28 2.55 -6.78 -11.06
CA GLN A 28 3.81 -6.55 -11.80
C GLN A 28 3.97 -5.09 -12.25
N ASN A 29 2.93 -4.25 -12.11
CA ASN A 29 2.94 -2.85 -12.54
C ASN A 29 2.74 -1.88 -11.36
N TRP A 30 3.68 -1.91 -10.41
CA TRP A 30 3.65 -1.08 -9.21
C TRP A 30 3.68 0.43 -9.49
N VAL A 31 4.20 0.85 -10.65
CA VAL A 31 4.15 2.25 -11.09
C VAL A 31 2.69 2.70 -11.30
N SER A 32 1.89 1.88 -11.99
CA SER A 32 0.48 2.18 -12.25
C SER A 32 -0.34 2.11 -10.97
N VAL A 33 -0.08 1.11 -10.12
CA VAL A 33 -0.72 0.97 -8.80
C VAL A 33 -0.46 2.20 -7.93
N SER A 34 0.80 2.61 -7.80
CA SER A 34 1.21 3.80 -7.04
C SER A 34 0.49 5.07 -7.51
N ARG A 35 0.42 5.28 -8.83
CA ARG A 35 -0.28 6.45 -9.41
C ARG A 35 -1.79 6.40 -9.15
N ALA A 36 -2.40 5.22 -9.22
CA ALA A 36 -3.82 5.03 -9.01
C ALA A 36 -4.24 5.26 -7.55
N ILE A 37 -3.41 4.87 -6.59
CA ILE A 37 -3.72 5.02 -5.16
C ILE A 37 -3.42 6.42 -4.60
N LYS A 38 -2.48 7.17 -5.19
CA LYS A 38 -2.09 8.52 -4.73
C LYS A 38 -3.24 9.48 -4.39
N PRO A 39 -4.31 9.59 -5.19
CA PRO A 39 -5.46 10.45 -4.87
C PRO A 39 -6.21 10.04 -3.59
N PHE A 40 -5.99 8.84 -3.07
CA PHE A 40 -6.62 8.31 -1.88
C PHE A 40 -5.73 8.42 -0.62
N SER A 41 -4.59 9.14 -0.68
CA SER A 41 -3.73 9.38 0.48
C SER A 41 -4.51 10.10 1.59
N GLU A 42 -4.29 9.68 2.83
CA GLU A 42 -4.74 10.49 3.96
C GLU A 42 -3.91 11.78 4.11
N PRO A 43 -4.47 12.83 4.73
CA PRO A 43 -3.70 14.04 5.05
C PRO A 43 -2.51 13.71 5.96
N GLY A 44 -1.35 14.33 5.70
CA GLY A 44 -0.14 14.14 6.51
C GLY A 44 0.74 12.96 6.10
N ARG A 45 0.33 12.16 5.10
CA ARG A 45 1.18 11.09 4.56
C ARG A 45 2.42 11.68 3.85
N PRO A 46 3.60 11.04 3.99
CA PRO A 46 4.82 11.49 3.31
C PRO A 46 4.71 11.36 1.78
N PRO A 47 5.52 12.10 1.00
CA PRO A 47 5.45 12.10 -0.46
C PRO A 47 5.76 10.73 -1.10
N ASP A 48 6.56 9.91 -0.44
CA ASP A 48 6.93 8.54 -0.83
C ASP A 48 6.04 7.45 -0.19
N TRP A 49 4.95 7.83 0.50
CA TRP A 49 4.05 6.90 1.18
C TRP A 49 3.60 5.75 0.28
N PHE A 50 3.16 6.09 -0.93
CA PHE A 50 2.78 5.14 -1.97
C PHE A 50 3.87 4.90 -3.00
N SER A 51 5.13 4.80 -2.57
CA SER A 51 6.20 4.32 -3.44
C SER A 51 5.87 2.91 -3.95
N GLN A 52 6.44 2.55 -5.11
CA GLN A 52 6.27 1.21 -5.70
C GLN A 52 6.62 0.10 -4.69
N LYS A 53 7.70 0.32 -3.93
CA LYS A 53 8.15 -0.57 -2.87
C LYS A 53 7.13 -0.70 -1.74
N HIS A 54 6.57 0.41 -1.27
CA HIS A 54 5.57 0.38 -0.18
C HIS A 54 4.27 -0.27 -0.63
N CYS A 55 3.81 0.00 -1.86
CA CYS A 55 2.65 -0.68 -2.44
C CYS A 55 2.86 -2.19 -2.53
N ALA A 56 4.02 -2.63 -3.03
CA ALA A 56 4.35 -4.05 -3.13
C ALA A 56 4.38 -4.72 -1.74
N SER A 57 5.13 -4.14 -0.80
CA SER A 57 5.26 -4.66 0.56
C SER A 57 3.92 -4.76 1.29
N GLN A 58 3.08 -3.72 1.20
CA GLN A 58 1.78 -3.71 1.88
C GLN A 58 0.81 -4.70 1.24
N TYR A 59 0.87 -4.91 -0.08
CA TYR A 59 0.02 -5.89 -0.75
C TYR A 59 0.40 -7.32 -0.36
N SER A 60 1.69 -7.63 -0.23
CA SER A 60 2.14 -8.93 0.29
C SER A 60 1.63 -9.19 1.71
N GLU A 61 1.72 -8.22 2.61
CA GLU A 61 1.19 -8.34 3.99
C GLU A 61 -0.33 -8.58 4.00
N LEU A 62 -1.07 -7.93 3.09
CA LEU A 62 -2.50 -8.16 2.95
C LEU A 62 -2.81 -9.61 2.55
N LEU A 63 -2.08 -10.15 1.58
CA LEU A 63 -2.25 -11.55 1.15
C LEU A 63 -1.98 -12.51 2.29
N GLU A 64 -0.84 -12.37 2.98
CA GLU A 64 -0.47 -13.20 4.14
C GLU A 64 -1.56 -13.17 5.23
N THR A 65 -2.10 -11.99 5.52
CA THR A 65 -3.17 -11.83 6.52
C THR A 65 -4.49 -12.48 6.08
N THR A 66 -4.80 -12.48 4.78
CA THR A 66 -6.01 -13.10 4.23
C THR A 66 -5.91 -14.61 4.03
N GLU A 67 -4.70 -15.12 3.77
CA GLU A 67 -4.42 -16.54 3.55
C GLU A 67 -4.19 -17.32 4.86
N ALA A 68 -3.83 -16.62 5.95
CA ALA A 68 -3.74 -17.22 7.27
C ALA A 68 -5.12 -17.71 7.75
N PRO A 69 -5.29 -19.02 8.04
CA PRO A 69 -6.55 -19.53 8.57
C PRO A 69 -6.76 -18.97 9.98
N LYS A 70 -8.00 -18.56 10.25
CA LYS A 70 -8.46 -18.05 11.55
C LYS A 70 -8.79 -19.19 12.50
#